data_AF-A0A1V0U147-F1
#
_entry.id   AF-A0A1V0U147-F1
#
_cell.length_a   1.000
_cell.length_b   1.000
_cell.length_c   1.000
_cell.angle_alpha   90.00
_cell.angle_beta   90.00
_cell.angle_gamma   90.00
#
_symmetry.space_group_name_H-M   'P 1'
#
loop_
_entity.id
_entity.type
_entity.pdbx_description
1 polymer ?
#
loop_
_entity_poly.entity_id
_entity_poly.type
_entity_poly.pdbx_seq_one_letter_code
_entity_poly.pdbx_strand_id
1 'polypeptide(L)'
;MTAVATHETAAQHLIGVLDDSDLVIACCNAPQQTVLSGQVEDIERAEEVAGALNLSATRLSLPYASHHPSMSAAVDQFVALADDVRQLPFQQRVFSPIHGRRYTDGDDLVRLLGECLVLPVRFTDTVRHLHERGADTFIETGALRALTRCVALTVPGVRTFAPLEHPDRELDGLRVAVAAGLGQVVPERRVAPPSDEGEPERAVTGTVPERAGAGPATETASQGATGARGGSRSRAQVLDRLRALYAEALEYPPDVLTDAAGLEADLGVDSLKQTALLRRVMEEFALDDPPGSLNLATLGTLADVADHVMSSKPVQEAAA
;
A
#
# COMPACT_ATOMS: atom_id res chain seq x y z
N MET A 1 2.07 2.46 10.02
CA MET A 1 0.91 1.60 9.72
C MET A 1 1.41 0.22 9.26
N THR A 2 0.64 -0.84 9.48
CA THR A 2 1.00 -2.20 9.01
C THR A 2 -0.22 -2.95 8.50
N ALA A 3 -0.07 -3.66 7.37
CA ALA A 3 -1.11 -4.50 6.81
C ALA A 3 -0.92 -5.93 7.33
N VAL A 4 -1.92 -6.47 8.03
CA VAL A 4 -1.91 -7.80 8.63
C VAL A 4 -2.86 -8.71 7.87
N ALA A 5 -2.41 -9.92 7.54
CA ALA A 5 -3.16 -10.95 6.82
C ALA A 5 -4.21 -11.63 7.71
N THR A 6 -5.18 -10.85 8.18
CA THR A 6 -6.26 -11.32 9.07
C THR A 6 -7.55 -10.55 8.86
N HIS A 7 -8.67 -11.13 9.30
CA HIS A 7 -9.98 -10.48 9.28
C HIS A 7 -10.13 -9.48 10.43
N GLU A 8 -11.12 -8.59 10.32
CA GLU A 8 -11.30 -7.49 11.27
C GLU A 8 -11.38 -7.94 12.74
N THR A 9 -12.27 -8.89 13.06
CA THR A 9 -12.44 -9.37 14.44
C THR A 9 -11.15 -9.94 15.04
N ALA A 10 -10.33 -10.63 14.25
CA ALA A 10 -9.06 -11.15 14.72
C ALA A 10 -8.02 -10.04 14.89
N ALA A 11 -8.04 -9.00 14.04
CA ALA A 11 -7.24 -7.81 14.24
C ALA A 11 -7.63 -7.05 15.53
N GLN A 12 -8.94 -6.96 15.84
CA GLN A 12 -9.42 -6.39 17.11
C GLN A 12 -8.89 -7.18 18.31
N HIS A 13 -8.91 -8.52 18.25
CA HIS A 13 -8.35 -9.35 19.31
C HIS A 13 -6.83 -9.19 19.43
N LEU A 14 -6.11 -9.06 18.30
CA LEU A 14 -4.67 -8.81 18.31
C LEU A 14 -4.34 -7.49 19.02
N ILE A 15 -5.06 -6.41 18.70
CA ILE A 15 -4.94 -5.13 19.40
C ILE A 15 -5.24 -5.30 20.90
N GLY A 16 -6.31 -6.03 21.24
CA GLY A 16 -6.71 -6.24 22.63
C GLY A 16 -5.71 -7.04 23.49
N VAL A 17 -4.77 -7.76 22.88
CA VAL A 17 -3.66 -8.44 23.59
C VAL A 17 -2.53 -7.46 23.92
N LEU A 18 -2.45 -6.34 23.18
CA LEU A 18 -1.49 -5.28 23.41
C LEU A 18 -2.09 -4.29 24.41
N ASP A 19 -1.94 -4.59 25.71
CA ASP A 19 -2.31 -3.65 26.77
C ASP A 19 -1.66 -2.27 26.51
N ASP A 20 -2.43 -1.20 26.80
CA ASP A 20 -2.06 0.21 26.64
C ASP A 20 -1.57 0.60 25.23
N SER A 21 -2.18 0.03 24.18
CA SER A 21 -1.88 0.40 22.80
C SER A 21 -2.77 1.53 22.25
N ASP A 22 -2.16 2.40 21.43
CA ASP A 22 -2.82 3.42 20.61
C ASP A 22 -3.32 2.85 19.26
N LEU A 23 -3.19 1.54 19.01
CA LEU A 23 -3.55 0.96 17.72
C LEU A 23 -5.05 1.00 17.46
N VAL A 24 -5.39 1.40 16.25
CA VAL A 24 -6.73 1.28 15.67
C VAL A 24 -6.68 0.52 14.35
N ILE A 25 -7.82 -0.02 13.96
CA ILE A 25 -8.02 -0.52 12.60
C ILE A 25 -8.21 0.69 11.70
N ALA A 26 -7.29 0.88 10.75
CA ALA A 26 -7.35 1.93 9.75
C ALA A 26 -8.14 1.52 8.52
N CYS A 27 -7.94 0.30 8.02
CA CYS A 27 -8.61 -0.17 6.82
C CYS A 27 -8.98 -1.65 6.89
N CYS A 28 -10.17 -2.01 6.42
CA CYS A 28 -10.55 -3.37 6.06
C CYS A 28 -10.56 -3.47 4.53
N ASN A 29 -9.42 -3.86 3.98
CA ASN A 29 -9.20 -3.87 2.53
C ASN A 29 -9.81 -5.11 1.88
N ALA A 30 -9.61 -6.29 2.47
CA ALA A 30 -10.14 -7.56 1.98
C ALA A 30 -10.56 -8.43 3.17
N PRO A 31 -11.33 -9.53 2.97
CA PRO A 31 -11.84 -10.35 4.07
C PRO A 31 -10.74 -10.88 5.02
N GLN A 32 -9.52 -11.06 4.52
CA GLN A 32 -8.35 -11.51 5.28
C GLN A 32 -7.20 -10.50 5.21
N GLN A 33 -7.49 -9.20 5.05
CA GLN A 33 -6.47 -8.16 5.01
C GLN A 33 -6.96 -6.90 5.73
N THR A 34 -6.38 -6.66 6.91
CA THR A 34 -6.71 -5.52 7.77
C THR A 34 -5.47 -4.67 8.00
N VAL A 35 -5.61 -3.35 7.97
CA VAL A 35 -4.51 -2.41 8.20
C VAL A 35 -4.66 -1.78 9.57
N LEU A 36 -3.56 -1.80 10.34
CA LEU A 36 -3.46 -1.17 11.64
C LEU A 36 -2.71 0.16 11.55
N SER A 37 -3.12 1.13 12.36
CA SER A 37 -2.52 2.46 12.45
C SER A 37 -2.36 2.87 13.90
N GLY A 38 -1.29 3.58 14.21
CA GLY A 38 -0.89 3.97 15.56
C GLY A 38 0.60 4.32 15.60
N GLN A 39 1.13 4.44 16.82
CA GLN A 39 2.56 4.71 17.05
C GLN A 39 3.46 3.59 16.51
N VAL A 40 4.72 3.93 16.21
CA VAL A 40 5.67 3.00 15.60
C VAL A 40 5.93 1.80 16.51
N GLU A 41 6.07 2.05 17.81
CA GLU A 41 6.36 1.05 18.84
C GLU A 41 5.21 0.04 18.95
N ASP A 42 3.96 0.51 18.88
CA ASP A 42 2.82 -0.39 18.94
C ASP A 42 2.65 -1.18 17.64
N ILE A 43 2.95 -0.57 16.49
CA ILE A 43 2.98 -1.30 15.21
C ILE A 43 4.01 -2.43 15.26
N GLU A 44 5.20 -2.20 15.81
CA GLU A 44 6.24 -3.22 15.99
C GLU A 44 5.74 -4.36 16.89
N ARG A 45 5.14 -4.02 18.04
CA ARG A 45 4.52 -5.02 18.94
C ARG A 45 3.42 -5.84 18.24
N ALA A 46 2.60 -5.20 17.42
CA ALA A 46 1.56 -5.88 16.64
C ALA A 46 2.14 -6.83 15.59
N GLU A 47 3.25 -6.46 14.94
CA GLU A 47 3.96 -7.31 13.98
C GLU A 47 4.59 -8.52 14.68
N GLU A 48 5.15 -8.35 15.87
CA GLU A 48 5.66 -9.47 16.68
C GLU A 48 4.56 -10.46 17.07
N VAL A 49 3.42 -9.96 17.54
CA VAL A 49 2.25 -10.81 17.87
C VAL A 49 1.70 -11.49 16.63
N ALA A 50 1.59 -10.78 15.51
CA ALA A 50 1.17 -11.37 14.24
C ALA A 50 2.11 -12.51 13.81
N GLY A 51 3.43 -12.30 13.91
CA GLY A 51 4.45 -13.30 13.64
C GLY A 51 4.33 -14.54 14.53
N ALA A 52 4.12 -14.35 15.83
CA ALA A 52 3.88 -15.45 16.78
C ALA A 52 2.62 -16.28 16.45
N LEU A 53 1.63 -15.65 15.81
CA LEU A 53 0.39 -16.28 15.33
C LEU A 53 0.50 -16.84 13.91
N ASN A 54 1.69 -16.79 13.27
CA ASN A 54 1.91 -17.16 11.88
C ASN A 54 1.07 -16.34 10.87
N LEU A 55 0.76 -15.10 11.22
CA LEU A 55 0.12 -14.14 10.33
C LEU A 55 1.18 -13.30 9.63
N SER A 56 1.03 -13.12 8.31
CA SER A 56 1.87 -12.17 7.58
C SER A 56 1.51 -10.74 7.98
N ALA A 57 2.53 -9.92 8.19
CA ALA A 57 2.40 -8.47 8.38
C ALA A 57 3.37 -7.73 7.45
N THR A 58 2.92 -6.62 6.87
CA THR A 58 3.72 -5.81 5.94
C THR A 58 3.65 -4.36 6.36
N ARG A 59 4.80 -3.80 6.74
CA ARG A 59 4.93 -2.40 7.13
C ARG A 59 4.58 -1.50 5.94
N LEU A 60 3.75 -0.48 6.18
CA LEU A 60 3.41 0.53 5.20
C LEU A 60 4.21 1.81 5.52
N SER A 61 5.01 2.26 4.55
CA SER A 61 5.84 3.46 4.68
C SER A 61 5.00 4.72 4.48
N LEU A 62 4.51 5.25 5.59
CA LEU A 62 3.79 6.52 5.66
C LEU A 62 4.38 7.32 6.82
N PRO A 63 4.67 8.63 6.63
CA PRO A 63 5.28 9.45 7.68
C PRO A 63 4.29 9.86 8.78
N TYR A 64 3.04 9.38 8.74
CA TYR A 64 1.99 9.67 9.70
C TYR A 64 1.01 8.49 9.85
N ALA A 65 0.26 8.48 10.95
CA ALA A 65 -0.77 7.50 11.24
C ALA A 65 -2.09 7.86 10.52
N SER A 66 -2.26 7.45 9.26
CA SER A 66 -3.52 7.66 8.53
C SER A 66 -4.67 6.86 9.16
N HIS A 67 -5.90 7.38 9.07
CA HIS A 67 -7.11 6.78 9.67
C HIS A 67 -6.97 6.57 11.17
N HIS A 68 -6.41 7.56 11.87
CA HIS A 68 -6.11 7.49 13.28
C HIS A 68 -6.70 8.69 14.03
N PRO A 69 -7.24 8.53 15.26
CA PRO A 69 -7.78 9.62 16.08
C PRO A 69 -6.84 10.81 16.26
N SER A 70 -5.52 10.57 16.33
CA SER A 70 -4.50 11.64 16.43
C SER A 70 -4.49 12.61 15.24
N MET A 71 -5.10 12.26 14.11
CA MET A 71 -5.21 13.13 12.93
C MET A 71 -6.36 14.15 13.01
N SER A 72 -7.12 14.19 14.12
CA SER A 72 -8.28 15.09 14.26
C SER A 72 -7.94 16.56 13.98
N ALA A 73 -6.79 17.06 14.48
CA ALA A 73 -6.37 18.43 14.22
C ALA A 73 -6.04 18.71 12.73
N ALA A 74 -5.65 17.68 11.97
CA ALA A 74 -5.42 17.80 10.54
C ALA A 74 -6.73 17.94 9.75
N VAL A 75 -7.86 17.44 10.28
CA VAL A 75 -9.20 17.65 9.69
C VAL A 75 -9.56 19.13 9.70
N ASP A 76 -9.36 19.81 10.84
CA ASP A 76 -9.65 21.24 10.95
C ASP A 76 -8.79 22.08 9.99
N GLN A 77 -7.51 21.72 9.86
CA GLN A 77 -6.61 22.36 8.90
C GLN A 77 -7.03 22.09 7.45
N PHE A 78 -7.44 20.86 7.13
CA PHE A 78 -7.95 20.50 5.81
C PHE A 78 -9.18 21.33 5.45
N VAL A 79 -10.14 21.45 6.38
CA VAL A 79 -11.34 22.26 6.17
C VAL A 79 -10.99 23.72 5.97
N ALA A 80 -10.09 24.29 6.78
CA ALA A 80 -9.66 25.67 6.64
C ALA A 80 -8.93 25.95 5.31
N LEU A 81 -8.11 25.01 4.83
CA LEU A 81 -7.43 25.12 3.54
C LEU A 81 -8.40 25.04 2.35
N ALA A 82 -9.55 24.40 2.54
CA ALA A 82 -10.56 24.21 1.51
C ALA A 82 -11.75 25.17 1.64
N ASP A 83 -11.65 26.22 2.46
CA ASP A 83 -12.75 27.18 2.71
C ASP A 83 -13.25 27.85 1.41
N ASP A 84 -12.35 28.10 0.47
CA ASP A 84 -12.66 28.72 -0.83
C ASP A 84 -13.18 27.72 -1.88
N VAL A 85 -13.22 26.42 -1.56
CA VAL A 85 -13.63 25.37 -2.50
C VAL A 85 -15.15 25.31 -2.59
N ARG A 86 -15.66 25.63 -3.78
CA ARG A 86 -17.10 25.55 -4.06
C ARG A 86 -17.53 24.11 -4.37
N GLN A 87 -18.39 23.56 -3.53
CA GLN A 87 -19.13 22.32 -3.83
C GLN A 87 -20.16 22.55 -4.95
N LEU A 88 -20.21 21.62 -5.91
CA LEU A 88 -21.19 21.57 -6.99
C LEU A 88 -22.08 20.32 -6.84
N PRO A 89 -23.29 20.31 -7.42
CA PRO A 89 -24.14 19.13 -7.41
C PRO A 89 -23.47 17.91 -8.02
N PHE A 90 -23.69 16.73 -7.45
CA PHE A 90 -23.13 15.48 -7.93
C PHE A 90 -23.73 15.07 -9.28
N GLN A 91 -22.87 14.86 -10.28
CA GLN A 91 -23.28 14.28 -11.57
C GLN A 91 -23.27 12.75 -11.55
N GLN A 92 -22.50 12.16 -10.64
CA GLN A 92 -22.37 10.72 -10.44
C GLN A 92 -22.51 10.40 -8.95
N ARG A 93 -22.99 9.18 -8.66
CA ARG A 93 -23.07 8.70 -7.28
C ARG A 93 -21.66 8.45 -6.75
N VAL A 94 -21.34 9.04 -5.61
CA VAL A 94 -20.09 8.80 -4.88
C VAL A 94 -20.42 8.10 -3.57
N PHE A 95 -19.83 6.94 -3.36
CA PHE A 95 -20.00 6.15 -2.14
C PHE A 95 -18.80 6.30 -1.23
N SER A 96 -19.06 6.55 0.05
CA SER A 96 -18.03 6.75 1.05
C SER A 96 -17.72 5.44 1.78
N PRO A 97 -16.47 4.95 1.74
CA PRO A 97 -16.09 3.75 2.47
C PRO A 97 -15.87 3.99 3.97
N ILE A 98 -15.78 5.26 4.40
CA ILE A 98 -15.65 5.63 5.81
C ILE A 98 -17.02 5.87 6.46
N HIS A 99 -18.05 6.28 5.69
CA HIS A 99 -19.41 6.50 6.19
C HIS A 99 -20.41 5.40 5.84
N GLY A 100 -20.04 4.43 4.99
CA GLY A 100 -20.94 3.35 4.58
C GLY A 100 -22.19 3.81 3.83
N ARG A 101 -22.17 5.02 3.25
CA ARG A 101 -23.29 5.59 2.49
C ARG A 101 -22.82 6.42 1.30
N ARG A 102 -23.77 6.75 0.43
CA ARG A 102 -23.55 7.74 -0.62
C ARG A 102 -23.51 9.16 -0.07
N TYR A 103 -22.71 10.02 -0.68
CA TYR A 103 -22.83 11.47 -0.51
C TYR A 103 -24.08 12.01 -1.24
N THR A 104 -24.52 13.17 -0.80
CA THR A 104 -25.68 13.91 -1.29
C THR A 104 -25.32 15.39 -1.42
N ASP A 105 -26.07 16.14 -2.24
CA ASP A 105 -25.80 17.56 -2.44
C ASP A 105 -25.91 18.42 -1.16
N GLY A 106 -26.60 17.90 -0.13
CA GLY A 106 -26.75 18.57 1.17
C GLY A 106 -25.66 18.23 2.18
N ASP A 107 -24.71 17.34 1.84
CA ASP A 107 -23.57 17.05 2.69
C ASP A 107 -22.55 18.19 2.67
N ASP A 108 -21.88 18.41 3.81
CA ASP A 108 -20.64 19.20 3.86
C ASP A 108 -19.48 18.31 3.38
N LEU A 109 -19.25 18.29 2.07
CA LEU A 109 -18.29 17.35 1.48
C LEU A 109 -16.85 17.64 1.92
N VAL A 110 -16.50 18.91 2.14
CA VAL A 110 -15.16 19.29 2.58
C VAL A 110 -14.87 18.67 3.95
N ARG A 111 -15.79 18.80 4.91
CA ARG A 111 -15.62 18.16 6.22
C ARG A 111 -15.56 16.63 6.12
N LEU A 112 -16.50 16.02 5.40
CA LEU A 112 -16.55 14.56 5.26
C LEU A 112 -15.31 13.97 4.57
N LEU A 113 -14.72 14.70 3.60
CA LEU A 113 -13.45 14.30 3.00
C LEU A 113 -12.28 14.42 3.98
N GLY A 114 -12.27 15.46 4.81
CA GLY A 114 -11.28 15.61 5.89
C GLY A 114 -11.35 14.48 6.92
N GLU A 115 -12.57 14.03 7.28
CA GLU A 115 -12.79 12.91 8.21
C GLU A 115 -12.17 11.59 7.73
N CYS A 116 -11.85 11.46 6.44
CA CYS A 116 -11.08 10.33 5.89
C CYS A 116 -9.70 10.18 6.54
N LEU A 117 -9.11 11.26 7.07
CA LEU A 117 -7.84 11.21 7.79
C LEU A 117 -7.93 10.46 9.13
N VAL A 118 -9.15 10.34 9.68
CA VAL A 118 -9.40 9.81 11.03
C VAL A 118 -10.20 8.51 10.99
N LEU A 119 -11.26 8.47 10.19
CA LEU A 119 -12.20 7.36 10.18
C LEU A 119 -11.66 6.15 9.40
N PRO A 120 -12.00 4.93 9.84
CA PRO A 120 -11.53 3.71 9.19
C PRO A 120 -12.19 3.47 7.84
N VAL A 121 -11.43 2.97 6.88
CA VAL A 121 -11.92 2.60 5.55
C VAL A 121 -12.48 1.18 5.57
N ARG A 122 -13.81 1.04 5.47
CA ARG A 122 -14.49 -0.27 5.38
C ARG A 122 -14.75 -0.65 3.92
N PHE A 123 -13.66 -0.93 3.21
CA PHE A 123 -13.72 -1.19 1.76
C PHE A 123 -14.49 -2.48 1.45
N THR A 124 -14.31 -3.55 2.23
CA THR A 124 -15.05 -4.81 2.06
C THR A 124 -16.56 -4.59 2.11
N ASP A 125 -17.03 -3.80 3.06
CA ASP A 125 -18.46 -3.59 3.29
C ASP A 125 -19.05 -2.72 2.18
N THR A 126 -18.26 -1.73 1.74
CA THR A 126 -18.59 -0.90 0.58
C THR A 126 -18.79 -1.74 -0.68
N VAL A 127 -17.86 -2.66 -0.97
CA VAL A 127 -17.95 -3.52 -2.16
C VAL A 127 -19.16 -4.45 -2.07
N ARG A 128 -19.40 -5.08 -0.92
CA ARG A 128 -20.58 -5.94 -0.70
C ARG A 128 -21.88 -5.17 -0.89
N HIS A 129 -21.98 -4.00 -0.28
CA HIS A 129 -23.14 -3.12 -0.38
C HIS A 129 -23.43 -2.67 -1.82
N LEU A 130 -22.39 -2.33 -2.58
CA LEU A 130 -22.54 -2.00 -4.00
C LEU A 130 -22.98 -3.23 -4.82
N HIS A 131 -22.45 -4.40 -4.52
CA HIS A 131 -22.82 -5.65 -5.19
C HIS A 131 -24.27 -6.05 -4.93
N GLU A 132 -24.74 -5.94 -3.69
CA GLU A 132 -26.15 -6.20 -3.31
C GLU A 132 -27.14 -5.29 -4.06
N ARG A 133 -26.68 -4.10 -4.48
CA ARG A 133 -27.44 -3.15 -5.32
C ARG A 133 -27.31 -3.41 -6.82
N GLY A 134 -26.63 -4.48 -7.21
CA GLY A 134 -26.51 -4.95 -8.59
C GLY A 134 -25.21 -4.59 -9.29
N ALA A 135 -24.20 -4.04 -8.60
CA ALA A 135 -22.89 -3.83 -9.21
C ALA A 135 -22.19 -5.18 -9.42
N ASP A 136 -21.94 -5.54 -10.68
CA ASP A 136 -21.23 -6.78 -11.07
C ASP A 136 -19.88 -6.53 -11.73
N THR A 137 -19.52 -5.26 -11.91
CA THR A 137 -18.33 -4.82 -12.64
C THR A 137 -17.69 -3.66 -11.89
N PHE A 138 -16.40 -3.79 -11.62
CA PHE A 138 -15.60 -2.80 -10.91
C PHE A 138 -14.40 -2.40 -11.76
N ILE A 139 -14.17 -1.10 -11.88
CA ILE A 139 -13.06 -0.54 -12.65
C ILE A 139 -12.19 0.28 -11.70
N GLU A 140 -10.93 -0.08 -11.60
CA GLU A 140 -9.91 0.67 -10.88
C GLU A 140 -9.26 1.68 -11.83
N THR A 141 -9.28 2.94 -11.42
CA THR A 141 -8.70 4.07 -12.15
C THR A 141 -7.41 4.55 -11.48
N GLY A 142 -6.62 3.59 -10.97
CA GLY A 142 -5.30 3.81 -10.39
C GLY A 142 -4.21 3.17 -11.25
N ALA A 143 -2.95 3.55 -11.01
CA ALA A 143 -1.80 3.02 -11.76
C ALA A 143 -1.52 1.52 -11.50
N LEU A 144 -2.21 0.94 -10.50
CA LEU A 144 -2.09 -0.44 -10.06
C LEU A 144 -3.48 -1.09 -10.00
N ARG A 145 -3.54 -2.36 -9.58
CA ARG A 145 -4.74 -3.20 -9.44
C ARG A 145 -5.03 -3.64 -8.00
N ALA A 146 -4.61 -2.85 -7.02
CA ALA A 146 -4.71 -3.21 -5.61
C ALA A 146 -6.18 -3.33 -5.17
N LEU A 147 -7.03 -2.39 -5.59
CA LEU A 147 -8.44 -2.36 -5.20
C LEU A 147 -9.25 -3.45 -5.89
N THR A 148 -9.00 -3.70 -7.17
CA THR A 148 -9.64 -4.77 -7.94
C THR A 148 -9.26 -6.16 -7.44
N ARG A 149 -8.03 -6.37 -6.96
CA ARG A 149 -7.66 -7.58 -6.21
C ARG A 149 -8.49 -7.71 -4.92
N CYS A 150 -8.65 -6.62 -4.16
CA CYS A 150 -9.48 -6.60 -2.95
C CYS A 150 -10.96 -6.87 -3.25
N VAL A 151 -11.49 -6.32 -4.35
CA VAL A 151 -12.85 -6.57 -4.83
C VAL A 151 -13.04 -8.05 -5.14
N ALA A 152 -12.14 -8.66 -5.91
CA ALA A 152 -12.23 -10.07 -6.29
C ALA A 152 -12.18 -11.03 -5.09
N LEU A 153 -11.44 -10.66 -4.03
CA LEU A 153 -11.41 -11.40 -2.76
C LEU A 153 -12.69 -11.20 -1.94
N THR A 154 -13.28 -10.00 -1.99
CA THR A 154 -14.50 -9.66 -1.23
C THR A 154 -15.75 -10.28 -1.82
N VAL A 155 -15.92 -10.20 -3.15
CA VAL A 155 -17.05 -10.75 -3.88
C VAL A 155 -16.52 -11.56 -5.08
N PRO A 156 -16.30 -12.87 -4.91
CA PRO A 156 -15.82 -13.72 -5.99
C PRO A 156 -16.79 -13.76 -7.17
N GLY A 157 -16.25 -13.76 -8.40
CA GLY A 157 -17.03 -13.90 -9.63
C GLY A 157 -17.50 -12.60 -10.28
N VAL A 158 -17.27 -11.44 -9.66
CA VAL A 158 -17.50 -10.13 -10.31
C VAL A 158 -16.42 -9.84 -11.35
N ARG A 159 -16.76 -8.99 -12.34
CA ARG A 159 -15.81 -8.51 -13.35
C ARG A 159 -14.97 -7.39 -12.75
N THR A 160 -13.67 -7.44 -12.97
CA THR A 160 -12.73 -6.41 -12.51
C THR A 160 -11.84 -5.97 -13.67
N PHE A 161 -11.52 -4.67 -13.71
CA PHE A 161 -10.61 -4.06 -14.68
C PHE A 161 -9.71 -3.05 -13.95
N ALA A 162 -8.40 -3.11 -14.14
CA ALA A 162 -7.39 -2.10 -13.83
C ALA A 162 -6.67 -1.64 -15.13
N PRO A 163 -7.33 -0.85 -16.00
CA PRO A 163 -6.85 -0.58 -17.36
C PRO A 163 -5.55 0.22 -17.45
N LEU A 164 -5.16 0.93 -16.38
CA LEU A 164 -3.93 1.71 -16.35
C LEU A 164 -2.69 0.85 -16.02
N GLU A 165 -2.85 -0.29 -15.34
CA GLU A 165 -1.75 -1.24 -15.11
C GLU A 165 -1.53 -2.14 -16.34
N HIS A 166 -2.61 -2.56 -17.00
CA HIS A 166 -2.57 -3.52 -18.11
C HIS A 166 -3.42 -3.07 -19.31
N PRO A 167 -3.10 -1.93 -19.96
CA PRO A 167 -3.94 -1.36 -21.02
C PRO A 167 -4.18 -2.32 -22.18
N ASP A 168 -3.14 -3.02 -22.64
CA ASP A 168 -3.21 -3.92 -23.80
C ASP A 168 -4.10 -5.15 -23.55
N ARG A 169 -4.29 -5.54 -22.29
CA ARG A 169 -5.08 -6.72 -21.93
C ARG A 169 -6.53 -6.38 -21.63
N GLU A 170 -6.78 -5.19 -21.11
CA GLU A 170 -8.04 -4.88 -20.46
C GLU A 170 -8.91 -3.87 -21.19
N LEU A 171 -8.32 -3.02 -22.05
CA LEU A 171 -9.08 -2.00 -22.77
C LEU A 171 -10.15 -2.61 -23.68
N ASP A 172 -9.87 -3.73 -24.34
CA ASP A 172 -10.85 -4.38 -25.21
C ASP A 172 -11.99 -5.01 -24.41
N GLY A 173 -11.69 -5.69 -23.31
CA GLY A 173 -12.70 -6.20 -22.38
C GLY A 173 -13.57 -5.09 -21.79
N LEU A 174 -12.96 -3.96 -21.43
CA LEU A 174 -13.66 -2.79 -20.94
C LEU A 174 -14.55 -2.16 -22.02
N ARG A 175 -14.05 -2.01 -23.25
CA ARG A 175 -14.85 -1.52 -24.39
C ARG A 175 -16.07 -2.39 -24.64
N VAL A 176 -15.91 -3.71 -24.61
CA VAL A 176 -17.03 -4.67 -24.73
C VAL A 176 -18.02 -4.49 -23.59
N ALA A 177 -17.55 -4.34 -22.34
CA ALA A 177 -18.42 -4.13 -21.20
C ALA A 177 -19.20 -2.80 -21.29
N VAL A 178 -18.54 -1.71 -21.70
CA VAL A 178 -19.17 -0.40 -21.96
C VAL A 178 -20.20 -0.50 -23.09
N ALA A 179 -19.86 -1.14 -24.21
CA ALA A 179 -20.78 -1.35 -25.32
C ALA A 179 -22.00 -2.21 -24.92
N ALA A 180 -21.83 -3.14 -23.97
CA ALA A 180 -22.90 -3.94 -23.38
C ALA A 180 -23.78 -3.19 -22.35
N GLY A 181 -23.53 -1.89 -22.14
CA GLY A 181 -24.36 -1.04 -21.27
C GLY A 181 -23.77 -0.76 -19.88
N LEU A 182 -22.50 -1.10 -19.62
CA LEU A 182 -21.82 -0.65 -18.39
C LEU A 182 -21.83 0.88 -18.32
N GLY A 183 -22.31 1.43 -17.19
CA GLY A 183 -22.46 2.88 -16.99
C GLY A 183 -23.86 3.42 -17.31
N GLN A 184 -24.79 2.59 -17.81
CA GLN A 184 -26.21 2.93 -17.81
C GLN A 184 -26.69 3.06 -16.35
N VAL A 185 -27.38 4.17 -16.02
CA VAL A 185 -27.93 4.37 -14.69
C VAL A 185 -29.06 3.36 -14.46
N VAL A 186 -28.74 2.24 -13.83
CA VAL A 186 -29.76 1.33 -13.31
C VAL A 186 -30.46 2.04 -12.13
N PRO A 187 -31.80 2.15 -12.12
CA PRO A 187 -32.52 2.62 -10.94
C PRO A 187 -32.15 1.76 -9.75
N GLU A 188 -31.84 2.35 -8.59
CA GLU A 188 -31.55 1.56 -7.38
C GLU A 188 -32.69 0.57 -7.14
N ARG A 189 -32.36 -0.72 -7.07
CA ARG A 189 -33.28 -1.68 -6.48
C ARG A 189 -33.46 -1.26 -5.03
N ARG A 190 -34.68 -0.89 -4.66
CA ARG A 190 -35.02 -0.52 -3.29
C ARG A 190 -34.80 -1.77 -2.42
N VAL A 191 -33.63 -1.88 -1.80
CA VAL A 191 -33.40 -2.84 -0.73
C VAL A 191 -34.17 -2.29 0.46
N ALA A 192 -35.13 -3.06 0.99
CA ALA A 192 -35.82 -2.68 2.21
C ALA A 192 -34.76 -2.44 3.30
N PRO A 193 -34.88 -1.40 4.13
CA PRO A 193 -33.97 -1.25 5.27
C PRO A 193 -34.01 -2.56 6.08
N PRO A 194 -32.87 -3.02 6.63
CA PRO A 194 -32.89 -4.09 7.59
C PRO A 194 -33.90 -3.70 8.68
N SER A 195 -34.83 -4.62 8.97
CA SER A 195 -35.77 -4.45 10.06
C SER A 195 -35.00 -4.19 11.34
N ASP A 196 -35.41 -3.14 12.04
CA ASP A 196 -34.89 -2.61 13.30
C ASP A 196 -35.05 -3.65 14.42
N GLU A 197 -34.27 -4.72 14.38
CA GLU A 197 -34.03 -5.58 15.54
C GLU A 197 -32.71 -5.14 16.17
N GLY A 198 -32.85 -4.38 17.24
CA GLY A 198 -31.80 -3.55 17.83
C GLY A 198 -30.50 -4.28 18.14
N GLU A 199 -29.42 -3.77 17.57
CA GLU A 199 -28.08 -3.89 18.13
C GLU A 199 -27.71 -2.56 18.79
N PRO A 200 -27.12 -2.57 20.00
CA PRO A 200 -26.94 -1.36 20.78
C PRO A 200 -25.84 -0.48 20.17
N GLU A 201 -26.19 0.78 19.99
CA GLU A 201 -25.31 1.91 19.76
C GLU A 201 -24.16 1.91 20.79
N ARG A 202 -22.99 1.41 20.40
CA ARG A 202 -21.78 1.49 21.23
C ARG A 202 -21.07 2.81 20.96
N ALA A 203 -21.38 3.79 21.80
CA ALA A 203 -20.60 5.01 21.95
C ALA A 203 -19.15 4.68 22.31
N VAL A 204 -18.21 5.04 21.44
CA VAL A 204 -16.78 5.00 21.74
C VAL A 204 -16.43 6.26 22.53
N THR A 205 -16.37 6.13 23.85
CA THR A 205 -15.86 7.18 24.76
C THR A 205 -14.36 6.95 24.96
N GLY A 206 -13.55 7.62 24.15
CA GLY A 206 -12.10 7.70 24.37
C GLY A 206 -11.81 8.78 25.41
N THR A 207 -11.38 8.39 26.61
CA THR A 207 -10.82 9.30 27.62
C THR A 207 -9.30 9.27 27.52
N VAL A 208 -8.70 10.45 27.41
CA VAL A 208 -7.24 10.64 27.33
C VAL A 208 -6.66 10.76 28.75
N PRO A 209 -5.57 10.04 29.09
CA PRO A 209 -4.66 10.48 30.14
C PRO A 209 -3.35 11.00 29.53
N GLU A 210 -3.07 12.25 29.86
CA GLU A 210 -1.83 13.00 29.65
C GLU A 210 -0.72 12.47 30.58
N ARG A 211 0.51 12.28 30.08
CA ARG A 211 1.73 12.51 30.90
C ARG A 211 3.02 12.74 30.11
N ALA A 212 3.84 13.56 30.74
CA ALA A 212 5.01 14.28 30.27
C ALA A 212 6.36 13.53 30.33
N GLY A 213 7.19 13.75 29.31
CA GLY A 213 8.54 14.37 29.40
C GLY A 213 9.70 13.62 30.08
N ALA A 214 10.77 13.35 29.31
CA ALA A 214 12.18 13.59 29.68
C ALA A 214 13.11 13.41 28.45
N GLY A 215 14.15 14.25 28.37
CA GLY A 215 15.02 14.44 27.21
C GLY A 215 16.31 13.57 27.14
N PRO A 216 17.37 14.06 26.46
CA PRO A 216 18.12 13.27 25.47
C PRO A 216 19.53 12.83 25.91
N ALA A 217 20.15 11.94 25.13
CA ALA A 217 21.60 11.73 25.13
C ALA A 217 22.14 11.39 23.73
N THR A 218 23.36 11.82 23.50
CA THR A 218 24.04 12.08 22.22
C THR A 218 25.19 11.08 21.98
N GLU A 219 25.76 11.15 20.77
CA GLU A 219 27.14 10.78 20.35
C GLU A 219 27.30 9.49 19.51
N THR A 220 28.19 9.34 18.51
CA THR A 220 28.90 10.16 17.48
C THR A 220 29.89 9.20 16.77
N ALA A 221 30.19 9.46 15.48
CA ALA A 221 31.39 9.08 14.68
C ALA A 221 31.53 7.66 14.08
N SER A 222 32.26 7.40 12.98
CA SER A 222 32.79 8.17 11.82
C SER A 222 33.69 7.24 10.96
N GLN A 223 33.49 7.23 9.63
CA GLN A 223 34.45 7.18 8.50
C GLN A 223 35.47 6.04 8.20
N GLY A 224 35.62 5.79 6.88
CA GLY A 224 36.87 5.47 6.14
C GLY A 224 36.79 4.15 5.32
N ALA A 225 37.28 3.98 4.07
CA ALA A 225 38.10 4.76 3.15
C ALA A 225 38.10 4.10 1.72
N THR A 226 38.66 4.83 0.75
CA THR A 226 38.78 4.65 -0.72
C THR A 226 39.67 3.52 -1.29
N GLY A 227 39.33 3.02 -2.50
CA GLY A 227 40.26 2.94 -3.66
C GLY A 227 40.41 1.61 -4.46
N ALA A 228 40.18 1.65 -5.79
CA ALA A 228 41.06 1.15 -6.90
C ALA A 228 40.31 0.64 -8.17
N ARG A 229 40.76 1.11 -9.36
CA ARG A 229 40.30 0.71 -10.71
C ARG A 229 41.18 -0.38 -11.34
N GLY A 230 40.55 -1.35 -12.01
CA GLY A 230 41.08 -2.08 -13.18
C GLY A 230 41.45 -3.56 -13.00
N GLY A 231 40.63 -4.47 -13.54
CA GLY A 231 40.99 -5.87 -13.86
C GLY A 231 40.24 -6.94 -13.07
N SER A 232 39.38 -7.70 -13.76
CA SER A 232 38.35 -8.60 -13.20
C SER A 232 37.33 -7.85 -12.36
N ARG A 233 36.04 -7.92 -12.72
CA ARG A 233 34.98 -7.33 -11.88
C ARG A 233 35.04 -8.05 -10.53
N SER A 234 35.54 -7.37 -9.49
CA SER A 234 35.47 -7.94 -8.16
C SER A 234 34.04 -7.80 -7.66
N ARG A 235 33.57 -8.74 -6.84
CA ARG A 235 32.24 -8.66 -6.22
C ARG A 235 32.02 -7.32 -5.51
N ALA A 236 33.08 -6.78 -4.89
CA ALA A 236 33.06 -5.46 -4.26
C ALA A 236 32.81 -4.32 -5.25
N GLN A 237 33.47 -4.34 -6.43
CA GLN A 237 33.25 -3.35 -7.48
C GLN A 237 31.83 -3.43 -8.08
N VAL A 238 31.28 -4.64 -8.19
CA VAL A 238 29.89 -4.83 -8.63
C VAL A 238 28.92 -4.25 -7.60
N LEU A 239 29.12 -4.55 -6.32
CA LEU A 239 28.27 -4.02 -5.25
C LEU A 239 28.34 -2.50 -5.15
N ASP A 240 29.52 -1.90 -5.21
CA ASP A 240 29.66 -0.44 -5.19
C ASP A 240 28.92 0.21 -6.36
N ARG A 241 28.95 -0.44 -7.54
CA ARG A 241 28.24 0.08 -8.70
C ARG A 241 26.73 -0.13 -8.61
N LEU A 242 26.28 -1.28 -8.11
CA LEU A 242 24.86 -1.55 -7.85
C LEU A 242 24.29 -0.58 -6.81
N ARG A 243 25.01 -0.30 -5.72
CA ARG A 243 24.64 0.73 -4.74
C ARG A 243 24.47 2.08 -5.40
N ALA A 244 25.42 2.52 -6.22
CA ALA A 244 25.33 3.80 -6.91
C ALA A 244 24.11 3.88 -7.84
N LEU A 245 23.85 2.81 -8.60
CA LEU A 245 22.71 2.72 -9.54
C LEU A 245 21.37 2.75 -8.79
N TYR A 246 21.25 1.97 -7.72
CA TYR A 246 20.04 1.91 -6.90
C TYR A 246 19.83 3.20 -6.10
N ALA A 247 20.89 3.83 -5.58
CA ALA A 247 20.85 5.13 -4.91
C ALA A 247 20.29 6.21 -5.84
N GLU A 248 20.82 6.30 -7.05
CA GLU A 248 20.38 7.27 -8.06
C GLU A 248 18.92 7.05 -8.45
N ALA A 249 18.54 5.80 -8.71
CA ALA A 249 17.21 5.48 -9.20
C ALA A 249 16.11 5.52 -8.13
N LEU A 250 16.47 5.38 -6.85
CA LEU A 250 15.56 5.46 -5.71
C LEU A 250 15.65 6.79 -4.97
N GLU A 251 16.54 7.69 -5.40
CA GLU A 251 16.82 8.98 -4.76
C GLU A 251 17.25 8.86 -3.29
N TYR A 252 17.93 7.77 -2.94
CA TYR A 252 18.50 7.55 -1.61
C TYR A 252 19.99 7.94 -1.55
N PRO A 253 20.49 8.43 -0.39
CA PRO A 253 21.93 8.51 -0.16
C PRO A 253 22.56 7.11 -0.27
N PRO A 254 23.73 6.96 -0.91
CA PRO A 254 24.38 5.65 -1.10
C PRO A 254 24.70 4.94 0.22
N ASP A 255 24.84 5.70 1.32
CA ASP A 255 25.14 5.18 2.65
C ASP A 255 23.95 4.45 3.31
N VAL A 256 22.72 4.62 2.78
CA VAL A 256 21.50 3.94 3.26
C VAL A 256 21.36 2.54 2.64
N LEU A 257 22.08 2.26 1.55
CA LEU A 257 22.00 1.01 0.79
C LEU A 257 23.03 0.00 1.28
N THR A 258 22.61 -0.87 2.20
CA THR A 258 23.44 -1.98 2.69
C THR A 258 23.34 -3.22 1.79
N ASP A 259 24.36 -4.09 1.79
CA ASP A 259 24.42 -5.25 0.90
C ASP A 259 23.33 -6.29 1.18
N ALA A 260 22.94 -6.41 2.45
CA ALA A 260 21.94 -7.35 2.94
C ALA A 260 20.52 -6.75 2.98
N ALA A 261 20.36 -5.48 2.64
CA ALA A 261 19.05 -4.84 2.63
C ALA A 261 18.15 -5.54 1.61
N GLY A 262 16.96 -5.93 2.08
CA GLY A 262 15.88 -6.43 1.25
C GLY A 262 15.44 -5.34 0.27
N LEU A 263 15.54 -5.60 -1.04
CA LEU A 263 15.11 -4.70 -2.09
C LEU A 263 13.64 -4.31 -1.90
N GLU A 264 12.78 -5.28 -1.60
CA GLU A 264 11.35 -5.02 -1.34
C GLU A 264 11.10 -4.58 0.11
N ALA A 265 11.63 -5.33 1.09
CA ALA A 265 11.31 -5.16 2.51
C ALA A 265 11.96 -3.92 3.16
N ASP A 266 13.20 -3.59 2.79
CA ASP A 266 13.98 -2.52 3.42
C ASP A 266 14.07 -1.27 2.53
N LEU A 267 14.07 -1.44 1.20
CA LEU A 267 14.30 -0.36 0.24
C LEU A 267 13.03 0.06 -0.55
N GLY A 268 11.91 -0.65 -0.36
CA GLY A 268 10.63 -0.33 -1.00
C GLY A 268 10.67 -0.42 -2.52
N VAL A 269 11.56 -1.23 -3.07
CA VAL A 269 11.69 -1.51 -4.50
C VAL A 269 10.58 -2.49 -4.89
N ASP A 270 9.43 -1.97 -5.30
CA ASP A 270 8.33 -2.76 -5.83
C ASP A 270 8.75 -3.60 -7.05
N SER A 271 7.97 -4.63 -7.39
CA SER A 271 8.33 -5.57 -8.47
C SER A 271 8.52 -4.91 -9.84
N LEU A 272 7.91 -3.73 -10.09
CA LEU A 272 8.07 -2.98 -11.33
C LEU A 272 9.40 -2.21 -11.35
N LYS A 273 9.72 -1.52 -10.26
CA LYS A 273 11.03 -0.87 -10.05
C LYS A 273 12.14 -1.89 -10.04
N GLN A 274 11.94 -3.05 -9.42
CA GLN A 274 12.91 -4.14 -9.40
C GLN A 274 13.16 -4.65 -10.82
N THR A 275 12.11 -4.85 -11.62
CA THR A 275 12.24 -5.24 -13.05
C THR A 275 12.97 -4.17 -13.87
N ALA A 276 12.64 -2.89 -13.66
CA ALA A 276 13.27 -1.77 -14.37
C ALA A 276 14.75 -1.60 -13.98
N LEU A 277 15.08 -1.73 -12.69
CA LEU A 277 16.43 -1.68 -12.16
C LEU A 277 17.26 -2.86 -12.63
N LEU A 278 16.71 -4.08 -12.60
CA LEU A 278 17.38 -5.26 -13.13
C LEU A 278 17.69 -5.12 -14.63
N ARG A 279 16.78 -4.55 -15.43
CA ARG A 279 17.09 -4.24 -16.83
C ARG A 279 18.27 -3.28 -16.96
N ARG A 280 18.31 -2.20 -16.16
CA ARG A 280 19.44 -1.26 -16.15
C ARG A 280 20.76 -1.94 -15.73
N VAL A 281 20.71 -2.83 -14.74
CA VAL A 281 21.85 -3.65 -14.32
C VAL A 281 22.33 -4.56 -15.45
N MET A 282 21.42 -5.25 -16.14
CA MET A 282 21.76 -6.12 -17.27
C MET A 282 22.41 -5.34 -18.42
N GLU A 283 21.89 -4.15 -18.74
CA GLU A 283 22.46 -3.25 -19.74
C GLU A 283 23.85 -2.75 -19.32
N GLU A 284 23.99 -2.30 -18.08
CA GLU A 284 25.25 -1.75 -17.55
C GLU A 284 26.36 -2.80 -17.46
N PHE A 285 26.04 -4.04 -17.09
CA PHE A 285 27.01 -5.12 -16.98
C PHE A 285 27.12 -5.98 -18.24
N ALA A 286 26.37 -5.67 -19.30
CA ALA A 286 26.31 -6.41 -20.57
C ALA A 286 26.09 -7.92 -20.37
N LEU A 287 25.05 -8.28 -19.63
CA LEU A 287 24.72 -9.68 -19.30
C LEU A 287 23.86 -10.33 -20.38
N ASP A 288 24.19 -11.57 -20.77
CA ASP A 288 23.45 -12.37 -21.76
C ASP A 288 22.56 -13.41 -21.06
N ASP A 289 21.56 -12.95 -20.30
CA ASP A 289 20.65 -13.84 -19.58
C ASP A 289 19.46 -14.29 -20.46
N PRO A 290 19.15 -15.59 -20.53
CA PRO A 290 18.00 -16.06 -21.30
C PRO A 290 16.68 -15.59 -20.67
N PRO A 291 15.65 -15.28 -21.49
CA PRO A 291 14.35 -14.83 -20.99
C PRO A 291 13.74 -15.88 -20.05
N GLY A 292 13.43 -15.47 -18.81
CA GLY A 292 12.86 -16.33 -17.76
C GLY A 292 13.87 -16.88 -16.75
N SER A 293 15.17 -16.59 -16.87
CA SER A 293 16.19 -16.93 -15.85
C SER A 293 16.13 -16.04 -14.60
N LEU A 294 15.51 -14.88 -14.72
CA LEU A 294 15.33 -13.92 -13.63
C LEU A 294 14.20 -14.38 -12.70
N ASN A 295 14.56 -15.08 -11.64
CA ASN A 295 13.61 -15.35 -10.56
C ASN A 295 13.64 -14.18 -9.56
N LEU A 296 12.66 -13.29 -9.67
CA LEU A 296 12.50 -12.13 -8.78
C LEU A 296 12.32 -12.53 -7.30
N ALA A 297 11.89 -13.76 -7.02
CA ALA A 297 11.78 -14.27 -5.65
C ALA A 297 13.13 -14.67 -5.03
N THR A 298 14.19 -14.85 -5.83
CA THR A 298 15.54 -15.18 -5.35
C THR A 298 16.51 -14.00 -5.37
N LEU A 299 16.12 -12.87 -5.98
CA LEU A 299 16.93 -11.64 -6.03
C LEU A 299 16.41 -10.64 -5.00
N GLY A 300 16.47 -11.02 -3.73
CA GLY A 300 15.87 -10.29 -2.62
C GLY A 300 16.72 -9.13 -2.11
N THR A 301 18.04 -9.13 -2.35
CA THR A 301 19.00 -8.14 -1.83
C THR A 301 19.98 -7.66 -2.90
N LEU A 302 20.72 -6.57 -2.61
CA LEU A 302 21.83 -6.13 -3.47
C LEU A 302 22.94 -7.18 -3.58
N ALA A 303 23.18 -7.96 -2.52
CA ALA A 303 24.08 -9.10 -2.53
C ALA A 303 23.64 -10.18 -3.54
N ASP A 304 22.35 -10.53 -3.58
CA ASP A 304 21.82 -11.53 -4.51
C ASP A 304 21.96 -11.08 -5.96
N VAL A 305 21.70 -9.79 -6.23
CA VAL A 305 21.89 -9.19 -7.57
C VAL A 305 23.38 -9.20 -7.95
N ALA A 306 24.28 -8.90 -7.02
CA ALA A 306 25.72 -8.98 -7.28
C ALA A 306 26.19 -10.40 -7.57
N ASP A 307 25.70 -11.39 -6.82
CA ASP A 307 26.03 -12.79 -7.02
C ASP A 307 25.50 -13.31 -8.36
N HIS A 308 24.31 -12.85 -8.78
CA HIS A 308 23.78 -13.10 -10.12
C HIS A 308 24.68 -12.53 -11.22
N VAL A 309 25.03 -11.24 -11.13
CA VAL A 309 25.93 -10.54 -12.09
C VAL A 309 27.30 -11.24 -12.19
N MET A 310 27.83 -11.75 -11.06
CA MET A 310 29.10 -12.47 -11.02
C MET A 310 29.01 -13.88 -11.64
N SER A 311 27.82 -14.49 -11.64
CA SER A 311 27.58 -15.82 -12.19
C SER A 311 27.18 -15.82 -13.68
N SER A 312 26.62 -14.72 -14.16
CA SER A 312 26.19 -14.54 -15.55
C SER A 312 27.36 -14.30 -16.50
N LYS A 313 27.24 -14.81 -17.74
CA LYS A 313 28.25 -14.59 -18.78
C LYS A 313 28.05 -13.22 -19.41
N PRO A 314 29.12 -12.44 -19.63
CA PRO A 314 29.02 -11.23 -20.43
C PRO A 314 28.72 -11.59 -21.89
N VAL A 315 27.95 -10.74 -22.57
CA VAL A 315 27.73 -10.82 -24.02
C VAL A 315 29.09 -10.87 -24.70
N GLN A 316 29.41 -11.98 -25.37
CA GLN A 316 30.60 -12.05 -26.22
C GLN A 316 30.32 -11.21 -27.48
N GLU A 317 31.01 -10.08 -27.62
CA GLU A 317 31.10 -9.41 -28.92
C GLU A 317 31.66 -10.39 -29.94
N ALA A 318 30.85 -10.74 -30.93
CA ALA A 318 31.31 -11.48 -32.09
C ALA A 318 32.39 -10.64 -32.80
N ALA A 319 33.64 -11.07 -32.68
CA ALA A 319 34.75 -10.50 -33.43
C ALA A 319 34.44 -10.60 -34.93
N ALA A 320 34.31 -9.44 -35.58
CA ALA A 320 34.31 -9.28 -37.03
C ALA A 320 35.75 -9.31 -37.57
#